data_AF-A0A519ZDS3-F1
#
_entry.id   AF-A0A519ZDS3-F1
#
_cell.length_a   1.000
_cell.length_b   1.000
_cell.length_c   1.000
_cell.angle_alpha   90.00
_cell.angle_beta   90.00
_cell.angle_gamma   90.00
#
_symmetry.space_group_name_H-M   'P 1'
#
loop_
_entity.id
_entity.type
_entity.pdbx_description
1 polymer ?
#
loop_
_entity_poly.entity_id
_entity_poly.type
_entity_poly.pdbx_seq_one_letter_code
_entity_poly.pdbx_strand_id
1 'polypeptide(L)'
;MSCDNNCRQAAAFPKPIFNRPGLATIDYRIGSYSDLRGHMLSLLDASPALADWTHRLPDDPGIALIEAAAEVGDILSFYQDLYANEAYLRSAKWRDSVGDLVRLLGYRLAPG
;
A
#
# COMPACT_ATOMS: atom_id res chain seq x y z
N MET A 1 -3.12 24.30 -18.46
CA MET A 1 -2.44 25.04 -17.38
C MET A 1 -1.20 24.24 -17.01
N SER A 2 -0.03 24.68 -17.47
CA SER A 2 1.25 24.01 -17.20
C SER A 2 1.73 24.39 -15.80
N CYS A 3 2.09 23.40 -15.00
CA CYS A 3 2.68 23.61 -13.67
C CYS A 3 4.21 23.52 -13.80
N ASP A 4 4.85 24.66 -13.98
CA ASP A 4 6.30 24.76 -14.16
C ASP A 4 7.03 24.86 -12.80
N ASN A 5 7.09 23.75 -12.06
CA ASN A 5 8.09 23.48 -10.99
C ASN A 5 7.73 23.72 -9.51
N ASN A 6 6.50 24.12 -9.13
CA ASN A 6 6.13 24.29 -7.70
C ASN A 6 4.71 23.84 -7.32
N CYS A 7 4.07 23.03 -8.16
CA CYS A 7 2.77 22.49 -7.79
C CYS A 7 2.96 21.33 -6.82
N ARG A 8 2.31 21.41 -5.65
CA ARG A 8 2.17 20.30 -4.71
C ARG A 8 1.31 19.26 -5.41
N GLN A 9 1.95 18.42 -6.22
CA GLN A 9 1.26 17.40 -6.99
C GLN A 9 0.64 16.44 -5.98
N ALA A 10 -0.67 16.21 -6.11
CA ALA A 10 -1.33 15.20 -5.29
C ALA A 10 -0.52 13.91 -5.45
N ALA A 11 -0.14 13.31 -4.32
CA ALA A 11 0.60 12.05 -4.37
C ALA A 11 -0.21 11.07 -5.23
N ALA A 12 0.41 10.52 -6.27
CA ALA A 12 -0.26 9.58 -7.15
C ALA A 12 -0.70 8.37 -6.31
N PHE A 13 -2.00 8.13 -6.25
CA PHE A 13 -2.58 6.97 -5.60
C PHE A 13 -3.23 6.06 -6.65
N PRO A 14 -2.96 4.74 -6.63
CA PRO A 14 -2.02 4.05 -5.75
C PRO A 14 -0.57 4.47 -5.99
N LYS A 15 0.29 4.41 -4.95
CA LYS A 15 1.72 4.70 -5.09
C LYS A 15 2.33 3.73 -6.11
N PRO A 16 2.98 4.24 -7.18
CA PRO A 16 3.69 3.38 -8.12
C PRO A 16 4.81 2.62 -7.39
N ILE A 17 4.81 1.30 -7.51
CA ILE A 17 5.83 0.45 -6.88
C ILE A 17 7.06 0.43 -7.77
N PHE A 18 8.15 1.02 -7.28
CA PHE A 18 9.46 0.97 -7.92
C PHE A 18 10.56 0.81 -6.87
N ASN A 19 11.37 -0.24 -7.04
CA ASN A 19 12.48 -0.56 -6.15
C ASN A 19 13.77 -0.66 -6.96
N ARG A 20 14.84 -0.01 -6.49
CA ARG A 20 16.16 -0.17 -7.10
C ARG A 20 16.64 -1.61 -6.93
N PRO A 21 17.37 -2.19 -7.89
CA PRO A 21 17.93 -3.53 -7.74
C PRO A 21 18.83 -3.64 -6.51
N GLY A 22 18.77 -4.79 -5.84
CA GLY A 22 19.67 -5.12 -4.75
C GLY A 22 19.40 -4.38 -3.44
N LEU A 23 18.18 -3.92 -3.15
CA LEU A 23 17.83 -3.46 -1.80
C LEU A 23 17.69 -4.63 -0.82
N ALA A 24 17.90 -4.38 0.48
CA ALA A 24 17.71 -5.39 1.54
C ALA A 24 16.25 -5.52 1.97
N THR A 25 15.42 -4.56 1.60
CA THR A 25 13.98 -4.52 1.82
C THR A 25 13.31 -3.93 0.59
N ILE A 26 12.17 -4.47 0.23
CA ILE A 26 11.32 -4.00 -0.86
C ILE A 26 10.26 -3.10 -0.24
N ASP A 27 10.11 -1.90 -0.80
CA ASP A 27 9.00 -0.99 -0.51
C ASP A 27 7.87 -1.30 -1.50
N TYR A 28 6.91 -2.10 -1.04
CA TYR A 28 5.81 -2.63 -1.85
C TYR A 28 4.45 -2.05 -1.41
N ARG A 29 4.41 -1.24 -0.37
CA ARG A 29 3.17 -0.62 0.13
C ARG A 29 2.63 0.39 -0.88
N ILE A 30 1.35 0.26 -1.23
CA ILE A 30 0.67 1.15 -2.20
C ILE A 30 0.14 2.45 -1.57
N GLY A 31 0.03 2.48 -0.23
CA GLY A 31 -0.37 3.65 0.53
C GLY A 31 -0.62 3.33 2.01
N SER A 32 -0.76 4.39 2.80
CA SER A 32 -1.22 4.36 4.18
C SER A 32 -2.73 4.56 4.27
N TYR A 33 -3.30 4.34 5.46
CA TYR A 33 -4.67 4.72 5.80
C TYR A 33 -5.03 6.14 5.31
N SER A 34 -4.16 7.13 5.59
CA SER A 34 -4.41 8.52 5.20
C SER A 34 -4.44 8.72 3.68
N ASP A 35 -3.61 7.97 2.94
CA ASP A 35 -3.58 8.03 1.48
C ASP A 35 -4.85 7.42 0.88
N LEU A 36 -5.25 6.25 1.38
CA LEU A 36 -6.47 5.54 0.99
C LEU A 36 -7.73 6.36 1.28
N ARG A 37 -7.85 6.89 2.51
CA ARG A 37 -8.96 7.74 2.93
C ARG A 37 -9.03 9.01 2.08
N GLY A 38 -7.89 9.70 1.91
CA GLY A 38 -7.80 10.91 1.10
C GLY A 38 -8.20 10.67 -0.35
N HIS A 39 -7.73 9.56 -0.94
CA HIS A 39 -8.09 9.19 -2.31
C HIS A 39 -9.60 8.90 -2.44
N MET A 40 -10.17 8.10 -1.54
CA MET A 40 -11.61 7.79 -1.59
C MET A 40 -12.48 9.03 -1.40
N LEU A 41 -12.10 9.95 -0.51
CA LEU A 41 -12.78 11.25 -0.38
C LEU A 41 -12.65 12.09 -1.65
N SER A 42 -11.50 12.08 -2.31
CA SER A 42 -11.33 12.80 -3.58
C SER A 42 -12.21 12.25 -4.70
N LEU A 43 -12.45 10.92 -4.73
CA LEU A 43 -13.39 10.29 -5.66
C LEU A 43 -14.84 10.68 -5.34
N LEU A 44 -15.18 10.78 -4.05
CA LEU A 44 -16.48 11.23 -3.59
C LEU A 44 -16.76 12.68 -4.04
N ASP A 45 -15.81 13.58 -3.80
CA ASP A 45 -15.91 15.00 -4.19
C ASP A 45 -15.98 15.19 -5.72
N ALA A 46 -15.37 14.29 -6.49
CA ALA A 46 -15.40 14.32 -7.95
C ALA A 46 -16.67 13.70 -8.56
N SER A 47 -17.50 13.00 -7.77
CA SER A 47 -18.66 12.25 -8.27
C SER A 47 -19.90 13.16 -8.42
N PRO A 48 -20.41 13.37 -9.65
CA PRO A 48 -21.59 14.22 -9.85
C PRO A 48 -22.85 13.67 -9.16
N ALA A 49 -22.95 12.35 -9.03
CA ALA A 49 -24.10 11.70 -8.38
C ALA A 49 -24.12 11.92 -6.86
N LEU A 50 -23.00 12.31 -6.27
CA LEU A 50 -22.84 12.52 -4.83
C LEU A 50 -22.52 13.99 -4.49
N ALA A 51 -22.70 14.90 -5.45
CA ALA A 51 -22.38 16.32 -5.29
C ALA A 51 -23.12 16.99 -4.11
N ASP A 52 -24.34 16.55 -3.82
CA ASP A 52 -25.13 17.06 -2.69
C ASP A 52 -24.69 16.50 -1.32
N TRP A 53 -23.97 15.37 -1.31
CA TRP A 53 -23.44 14.78 -0.09
C TRP A 53 -22.12 15.48 0.29
N THR A 54 -22.26 16.62 0.97
CA THR A 54 -21.15 17.52 1.34
C THR A 54 -20.62 17.31 2.76
N HIS A 55 -21.29 16.51 3.58
CA HIS A 55 -20.92 16.28 4.97
C HIS A 55 -19.67 15.37 5.06
N ARG A 56 -18.67 15.77 5.87
CA ARG A 56 -17.34 15.12 5.95
C ARG A 56 -16.89 14.83 7.39
N LEU A 57 -17.82 14.88 8.35
CA LEU A 57 -17.54 14.64 9.76
C LEU A 57 -17.77 13.17 10.15
N PRO A 58 -17.14 12.68 11.24
CA PRO A 58 -17.18 11.25 11.63
C PRO A 58 -18.55 10.74 12.10
N ASP A 59 -19.51 11.63 12.35
CA ASP A 59 -20.89 11.30 12.72
C ASP A 59 -21.74 10.87 11.51
N ASP A 60 -21.21 10.96 10.30
CA ASP A 60 -21.82 10.44 9.09
C ASP A 60 -21.51 8.93 8.91
N PRO A 61 -22.53 8.05 8.86
CA PRO A 61 -22.33 6.63 8.61
C PRO A 61 -21.60 6.32 7.29
N GLY A 62 -21.80 7.13 6.26
CA GLY A 62 -21.12 6.96 4.98
C GLY A 62 -19.64 7.32 5.05
N ILE A 63 -19.27 8.35 5.83
CA ILE A 63 -17.86 8.67 6.09
C ILE A 63 -17.21 7.57 6.94
N ALA A 64 -17.90 7.09 7.97
CA ALA A 64 -17.42 5.96 8.77
C ALA A 64 -17.16 4.71 7.92
N LEU A 65 -18.00 4.43 6.91
CA LEU A 65 -17.79 3.33 5.96
C LEU A 65 -16.52 3.53 5.12
N ILE A 66 -16.26 4.75 4.63
CA ILE A 66 -15.03 5.06 3.88
C ILE A 66 -13.79 4.90 4.77
N GLU A 67 -13.86 5.33 6.02
CA GLU A 67 -12.76 5.16 6.98
C GLU A 67 -12.52 3.69 7.30
N ALA A 68 -13.57 2.89 7.48
CA ALA A 68 -13.44 1.44 7.66
C ALA A 68 -12.81 0.75 6.44
N ALA A 69 -13.20 1.15 5.22
CA ALA A 69 -12.60 0.65 3.99
C ALA A 69 -11.11 1.04 3.87
N ALA A 70 -10.75 2.25 4.30
CA ALA A 70 -9.37 2.72 4.32
C ALA A 70 -8.50 1.90 5.30
N GLU A 71 -9.04 1.57 6.47
CA GLU A 71 -8.36 0.71 7.45
C GLU A 71 -8.11 -0.69 6.89
N VAL A 72 -9.13 -1.31 6.29
CA VAL A 72 -8.97 -2.63 5.63
C VAL A 72 -7.92 -2.56 4.53
N GLY A 73 -7.95 -1.52 3.69
CA GLY A 73 -6.95 -1.30 2.65
C GLY A 73 -5.53 -1.16 3.22
N ASP A 74 -5.38 -0.49 4.36
CA ASP A 74 -4.09 -0.28 5.00
C ASP A 74 -3.50 -1.58 5.53
N ILE A 75 -4.32 -2.38 6.21
CA ILE A 75 -3.96 -3.71 6.71
C ILE A 75 -3.57 -4.63 5.56
N LEU A 76 -4.37 -4.67 4.49
CA LEU A 76 -4.05 -5.48 3.32
C LEU A 76 -2.75 -5.03 2.66
N SER A 77 -2.54 -3.73 2.48
CA SER A 77 -1.31 -3.21 1.90
C SER A 77 -0.10 -3.52 2.78
N PHE A 78 -0.24 -3.51 4.10
CA PHE A 78 0.82 -3.92 5.03
C PHE A 78 1.20 -5.39 4.85
N TYR A 79 0.22 -6.30 4.77
CA TYR A 79 0.52 -7.71 4.57
C TYR A 79 1.13 -8.00 3.20
N GLN A 80 0.70 -7.30 2.15
CA GLN A 80 1.35 -7.41 0.84
C GLN A 80 2.82 -6.98 0.88
N ASP A 81 3.14 -5.93 1.64
CA ASP A 81 4.52 -5.49 1.85
C ASP A 81 5.36 -6.54 2.58
N LEU A 82 4.79 -7.16 3.61
CA LEU A 82 5.43 -8.27 4.32
C LEU A 82 5.69 -9.47 3.38
N TYR A 83 4.67 -9.90 2.63
CA TYR A 83 4.79 -11.04 1.72
C TYR A 83 5.79 -10.78 0.60
N ALA A 84 5.82 -9.57 0.04
CA ALA A 84 6.80 -9.19 -0.98
C ALA A 84 8.24 -9.33 -0.46
N ASN A 85 8.50 -8.96 0.80
CA ASN A 85 9.82 -9.10 1.39
C ASN A 85 10.21 -10.57 1.64
N GLU A 86 9.26 -11.44 1.97
CA GLU A 86 9.52 -12.87 2.16
C GLU A 86 9.73 -13.65 0.84
N ALA A 87 9.35 -13.09 -0.30
CA ALA A 87 9.43 -13.75 -1.60
C ALA A 87 10.84 -13.76 -2.24
N TYR A 88 11.81 -13.02 -1.69
CA TYR A 88 13.17 -12.94 -2.23
C TYR A 88 14.22 -13.22 -1.17
N LEU A 89 15.24 -14.02 -1.54
CA LEU A 89 16.24 -14.53 -0.59
C LEU A 89 16.98 -13.41 0.19
N ARG A 90 17.21 -12.28 -0.46
CA ARG A 90 17.93 -11.14 0.14
C ARG A 90 17.08 -10.34 1.14
N SER A 91 15.76 -10.33 0.96
CA SER A 91 14.84 -9.56 1.81
C SER A 91 14.08 -10.41 2.83
N ALA A 92 14.00 -11.73 2.61
CA ALA A 92 13.29 -12.65 3.48
C ALA A 92 13.90 -12.67 4.89
N LYS A 93 13.05 -12.58 5.91
CA LYS A 93 13.45 -12.58 7.32
C LYS A 93 13.05 -13.87 8.02
N TRP A 94 12.00 -14.54 7.55
CA TRP A 94 11.56 -15.80 8.15
C TRP A 94 12.43 -16.95 7.67
N ARG A 95 12.89 -17.74 8.63
CA ARG A 95 13.77 -18.89 8.37
C ARG A 95 13.11 -19.90 7.43
N ASP A 96 11.81 -20.11 7.56
CA ASP A 96 11.04 -21.00 6.70
C ASP A 96 11.01 -20.48 5.26
N SER A 97 10.70 -19.20 5.04
CA SER A 97 10.77 -18.55 3.72
C SER A 97 12.14 -18.70 3.08
N VAL A 98 13.21 -18.41 3.83
CA VAL A 98 14.60 -18.59 3.35
C VAL A 98 14.84 -20.05 2.97
N GLY A 99 14.41 -21.00 3.80
CA GLY A 99 14.54 -22.43 3.57
C GLY A 99 13.83 -22.90 2.30
N ASP A 100 12.60 -22.46 2.08
CA ASP A 100 11.82 -22.80 0.90
C ASP A 100 12.43 -22.20 -0.38
N LEU A 101 12.92 -20.95 -0.31
CA LEU A 101 13.58 -20.30 -1.44
C LEU A 101 14.90 -20.98 -1.83
N VAL A 102 15.77 -21.29 -0.87
CA VAL A 102 17.06 -21.94 -1.19
C VAL A 102 16.89 -23.39 -1.63
N ARG A 103 15.78 -24.04 -1.24
CA ARG A 103 15.44 -25.40 -1.68
C ARG A 103 15.20 -25.48 -3.18
N LEU A 104 14.68 -24.42 -3.79
CA LEU A 104 14.54 -24.31 -5.25
C LEU A 104 15.89 -24.36 -5.98
N LEU A 105 16.97 -23.94 -5.31
CA LEU A 105 18.35 -24.00 -5.82
C LEU A 105 19.04 -25.34 -5.54
N GLY A 106 18.35 -26.29 -4.91
CA GLY A 106 18.91 -27.58 -4.48
C GLY A 106 19.67 -27.52 -3.15
N TYR A 107 19.69 -26.37 -2.47
CA TYR A 107 20.30 -26.25 -1.14
C TYR A 107 19.27 -26.49 -0.04
N ARG A 108 19.65 -27.26 0.98
CA ARG A 108 18.83 -27.46 2.18
C ARG A 108 19.53 -26.83 3.36
N LEU A 109 18.83 -25.95 4.09
CA LEU A 109 19.35 -25.37 5.33
C LEU A 109 19.76 -26.47 6.31
N ALA A 110 20.86 -26.24 7.01
CA ALA A 110 21.28 -27.13 8.09
C ALA A 110 20.20 -27.17 9.19
N PRO A 111 19.91 -28.34 9.77
CA PRO A 111 19.01 -28.44 10.91
C PRO A 111 19.57 -27.63 12.08
N GLY A 112 18.71 -26.83 12.74
CA GLY A 112 19.12 -25.91 13.80
C GLY A 112 18.17 -24.73 13.94
#